data_AF-A0A958SI40-F1
#
_entry.id   AF-A0A958SI40-F1
#
_cell.length_a   1.000
_cell.length_b   1.000
_cell.length_c   1.000
_cell.angle_alpha   90.00
_cell.angle_beta   90.00
_cell.angle_gamma   90.00
#
_symmetry.space_group_name_H-M   'P 1'
#
loop_
_entity.id
_entity.type
_entity.pdbx_description
1 polymer ?
#
loop_
_entity_poly.entity_id
_entity_poly.type
_entity_poly.pdbx_seq_one_letter_code
_entity_poly.pdbx_strand_id
1 'polypeptide(L)' 'MSQVAQESPQYYLGIDGDQTGPYSEADIIEKIQSQTIPEDALVWHEGLSAWTAI' A
#
# COMPACT_ATOMS: atom_id res chain seq x y z
N MET A 1 21.75 -22.92 3.10
CA MET A 1 20.76 -22.52 2.08
C MET A 1 19.94 -21.41 2.71
N SER A 2 20.27 -20.16 2.41
CA SER A 2 19.60 -19.00 2.98
C SER A 2 18.23 -18.91 2.33
N GLN A 3 17.19 -19.20 3.10
CA GLN A 3 15.81 -19.08 2.66
C GLN A 3 15.60 -17.62 2.24
N VAL A 4 15.30 -17.42 0.96
CA VAL A 4 14.79 -16.16 0.43
C VAL A 4 13.58 -15.79 1.28
N ALA A 5 13.74 -14.81 2.17
CA ALA A 5 12.61 -14.13 2.76
C ALA A 5 11.87 -13.50 1.57
N GLN A 6 10.75 -14.08 1.15
CA GLN A 6 9.82 -13.37 0.28
C GLN A 6 9.35 -12.18 1.09
N GLU A 7 10.00 -11.03 0.89
CA GLU A 7 9.59 -9.77 1.51
C GLU A 7 8.16 -9.52 1.04
N SER A 8 7.21 -9.57 1.97
CA SER A 8 5.80 -9.29 1.69
C SER A 8 5.72 -7.93 0.99
N PRO A 9 4.88 -7.79 -0.05
CA PRO A 9 4.78 -6.53 -0.79
C PRO A 9 4.44 -5.39 0.17
N GLN A 10 5.25 -4.34 0.11
CA GLN A 10 5.07 -3.14 0.91
C GLN A 10 4.32 -2.09 0.09
N TYR A 11 3.20 -1.63 0.64
CA TYR A 11 2.29 -0.70 0.01
C TYR A 11 2.43 0.69 0.62
N TYR A 12 2.25 1.70 -0.20
CA TYR A 12 2.25 3.10 0.18
C TYR A 12 0.93 3.72 -0.26
N LEU A 13 0.39 4.62 0.55
CA LEU A 13 -0.83 5.36 0.25
C LEU A 13 -0.48 6.82 0.01
N GLY A 14 -0.94 7.38 -1.10
CA GLY A 14 -0.93 8.80 -1.40
C GLY A 14 -2.28 9.40 -1.04
N ILE A 15 -2.35 10.19 0.03
CA ILE A 15 -3.56 10.85 0.52
C ILE A 15 -3.28 12.35 0.58
N ASP A 16 -4.11 13.18 -0.08
CA ASP A 16 -3.93 14.64 -0.12
C ASP A 16 -2.54 15.11 -0.63
N GLY A 17 -1.85 14.26 -1.39
CA GLY A 17 -0.48 14.51 -1.87
C GLY A 17 0.63 14.10 -0.89
N ASP A 18 0.28 13.65 0.31
CA ASP A 18 1.20 13.06 1.28
C ASP A 18 1.31 11.54 1.10
N GLN A 19 2.53 11.03 1.15
CA GLN A 19 2.81 9.60 1.12
C GLN A 19 2.89 9.03 2.53
N THR A 20 2.11 7.98 2.79
CA THR A 20 2.08 7.25 4.07
C THR A 20 2.38 5.77 3.85
N GLY A 21 3.02 5.12 4.84
CA GLY A 21 3.49 3.73 4.76
C GLY A 21 4.98 3.60 5.05
N PRO A 22 5.59 2.42 4.79
CA PRO A 22 5.00 1.26 4.14
C PRO A 22 4.00 0.49 5.01
N TYR A 23 2.99 -0.10 4.37
CA TYR A 23 1.95 -0.93 4.94
C TYR A 23 2.02 -2.34 4.36
N SER A 24 1.60 -3.33 5.14
CA SER A 24 1.39 -4.69 4.63
C SER A 24 0.09 -4.76 3.84
N GLU A 25 -0.09 -5.79 3.01
CA GLU A 25 -1.37 -6.05 2.34
C GLU A 25 -2.55 -6.11 3.32
N ALA A 26 -2.35 -6.76 4.48
CA ALA A 26 -3.36 -6.85 5.53
C ALA A 26 -3.74 -5.47 6.11
N ASP A 27 -2.76 -4.58 6.33
CA ASP A 27 -3.00 -3.22 6.82
C ASP A 27 -3.82 -2.41 5.80
N ILE A 28 -3.51 -2.54 4.51
CA ILE A 28 -4.26 -1.87 3.44
C ILE A 28 -5.71 -2.37 3.42
N ILE A 29 -5.92 -3.70 3.45
CA ILE A 29 -7.24 -4.31 3.46
C ILE A 29 -8.05 -3.82 4.67
N GLU A 30 -7.46 -3.79 5.86
CA GLU A 30 -8.13 -3.32 7.09
C GLU A 30 -8.54 -1.84 6.97
N LYS A 31 -7.68 -1.00 6.39
CA LYS A 31 -7.95 0.43 6.17
C LYS A 31 -9.06 0.68 5.14
N ILE A 32 -9.08 -0.11 4.05
CA ILE A 32 -10.17 -0.09 3.06
C ILE A 32 -11.49 -0.49 3.74
N GLN A 33 -11.49 -1.60 4.49
CA GLN A 33 -12.68 -2.11 5.18
C GLN A 33 -13.20 -1.15 6.25
N SER A 34 -12.29 -0.43 6.92
CA SER A 34 -12.61 0.58 7.92
C SER A 34 -12.99 1.93 7.32
N GLN A 35 -13.06 2.05 5.99
CA GLN A 35 -13.34 3.29 5.25
C GLN A 35 -12.48 4.48 5.72
N THR A 36 -11.24 4.20 6.14
CA THR A 36 -10.31 5.21 6.68
C THR A 36 -9.45 5.83 5.58
N ILE A 37 -9.58 5.31 4.36
CA ILE A 37 -8.89 5.81 3.17
C ILE A 37 -9.91 6.58 2.33
N PRO A 38 -9.61 7.82 1.94
CA PRO A 38 -10.48 8.57 1.04
C PRO A 38 -10.53 7.93 -0.35
N GLU A 39 -11.64 8.12 -1.06
CA GLU A 39 -11.89 7.52 -2.38
C GLU A 39 -10.93 8.00 -3.49
N ASP A 40 -10.31 9.18 -3.32
CA ASP A 40 -9.29 9.71 -4.21
C ASP A 40 -7.86 9.26 -3.86
N ALA A 41 -7.71 8.45 -2.80
CA ALA A 41 -6.40 7.96 -2.41
C ALA A 41 -5.77 7.08 -3.48
N LEU A 42 -4.46 7.23 -3.60
CA LEU A 42 -3.63 6.41 -4.47
C LEU A 42 -2.91 5.35 -3.65
N VAL A 43 -2.68 4.20 -4.24
CA VAL A 43 -1.84 3.12 -3.72
C VAL A 43 -0.70 2.84 -4.67
N TRP A 44 0.48 2.58 -4.12
CA TRP A 44 1.65 2.13 -4.86
C TRP A 44 2.40 1.07 -4.08
N HIS A 45 3.03 0.12 -4.77
CA HIS A 45 3.91 -0.87 -4.18
C HIS A 45 5.05 -1.16 -5.15
N GLU A 46 6.13 -1.76 -4.63
CA GLU A 46 7.25 -2.16 -5.46
C GLU A 46 6.79 -3.10 -6.59
N GLY A 47 7.11 -2.75 -7.83
CA GLY A 47 6.66 -3.45 -9.04
C GLY A 47 5.59 -2.72 -9.85
N LEU A 48 4.93 -1.70 -9.28
CA LEU A 48 4.06 -0.80 -10.04
C LEU A 48 4.85 0.30 -10.74
N SER A 49 4.54 0.55 -12.01
CA SER A 49 5.16 1.62 -12.80
C SER A 49 4.71 3.03 -12.38
N ALA A 50 3.54 3.14 -11.74
CA ALA A 50 2.94 4.40 -11.31
C ALA A 50 1.93 4.15 -10.17
N TRP A 51 1.58 5.22 -9.45
CA TRP A 51 0.49 5.23 -8.47
C TRP A 51 -0.85 4.89 -9.13
N THR A 52 -1.67 4.09 -8.45
CA THR A 52 -2.98 3.62 -8.92
C THR A 52 -4.05 3.98 -7.90
N ALA A 53 -5.27 4.31 -8.33
CA ALA A 53 -6.40 4.49 -7.40
C ALA A 53 -6.71 3.19 -6.65
N ILE A 54 -7.02 3.30 -5.36
CA ILE A 54 -7.26 2.15 -4.47
C ILE A 54 -8.56 1.38 -4.77
#